data_AF-A0A0C3BGT5-F1
#
_entry.id   AF-A0A0C3BGT5-F1
#
_cell.length_a   1.000
_cell.length_b   1.000
_cell.length_c   1.000
_cell.angle_alpha   90.00
_cell.angle_beta   90.00
_cell.angle_gamma   90.00
#
_symmetry.space_group_name_H-M   'P 1'
#
loop_
_entity.id
_entity.type
_entity.pdbx_description
1 polymer ?
#
loop_
_entity_poly.entity_id
_entity_poly.type
_entity_poly.pdbx_seq_one_letter_code
_entity_poly.pdbx_strand_id
1 'polypeptide(L)'
;MEQQDRAANPSNAMSLDAHQPYTSTIYSAGKEDIILTTIDNVTFHVDQALLRCSSHVFKTIFEREDKGTSPLKIEAEGATLGHLLAFVHPNMPSPLIDDMQTLVALFRVAKRYEMEGVLYQLRKILLEISVVDDVVVPPWYKREPLAIFIVAHAFDCVTESRLALRECLKGPLEAHIAGATSFEISVELMGAVLRLRQERLEQLAMKLNSIGSFVAPRSCFHCGVTHGQWRLTLLQKLQLHLQPSELRNDLSGSLICAAGHAVYSHISLANIDTWVCELNQQEEQLPLPKLNP
;
A
#
# COMPACT_ATOMS: atom_id res chain seq x y z
N MET A 1 41.46 -39.38 -14.59
CA MET A 1 41.70 -39.03 -16.01
C MET A 1 40.38 -39.25 -16.72
N GLU A 2 39.45 -38.31 -16.54
CA GLU A 2 38.18 -38.24 -17.28
C GLU A 2 37.91 -36.75 -17.44
N GLN A 3 38.24 -36.25 -18.63
CA GLN A 3 37.94 -34.90 -19.10
C GLN A 3 36.46 -34.86 -19.45
N GLN A 4 35.70 -34.01 -18.74
CA GLN A 4 34.30 -33.77 -19.02
C GLN A 4 34.17 -32.43 -19.73
N ASP A 5 33.82 -32.51 -21.01
CA ASP A 5 33.69 -31.40 -21.94
C ASP A 5 32.66 -30.37 -21.47
N ARG A 6 33.13 -29.14 -21.25
CA ARG A 6 32.29 -27.94 -21.07
C ARG A 6 31.81 -27.46 -22.43
N ALA A 7 30.60 -27.84 -22.81
CA ALA A 7 29.88 -27.21 -23.90
C ALA A 7 29.46 -25.78 -23.49
N ALA A 8 29.92 -24.80 -24.27
CA ALA A 8 29.54 -23.41 -24.14
C ALA A 8 28.06 -23.25 -24.53
N ASN A 9 27.27 -22.70 -23.60
CA ASN A 9 25.87 -22.36 -23.81
C ASN A 9 25.80 -21.06 -24.63
N PRO A 10 25.24 -21.03 -25.85
CA PRO A 10 25.18 -19.82 -26.64
C PRO A 10 24.19 -18.84 -26.00
N SER A 11 24.72 -17.66 -25.68
CA SER A 11 23.98 -16.48 -25.25
C SER A 11 22.73 -16.28 -26.10
N ASN A 12 21.58 -16.45 -25.47
CA ASN A 12 20.27 -16.13 -26.01
C ASN A 12 20.17 -14.60 -26.09
N ALA A 13 20.71 -14.03 -27.18
CA ALA A 13 20.49 -12.64 -27.53
C ALA A 13 19.02 -12.49 -27.90
N MET A 14 18.19 -12.10 -26.94
CA MET A 14 16.84 -11.62 -27.20
C MET A 14 16.96 -10.45 -28.19
N SER A 15 16.63 -10.73 -29.44
CA SER A 15 16.33 -9.73 -30.46
C SER A 15 15.28 -8.81 -29.88
N LEU A 16 15.67 -7.57 -29.54
CA LEU A 16 14.74 -6.47 -29.34
C LEU A 16 14.15 -6.17 -30.71
N ASP A 17 13.14 -6.95 -31.09
CA ASP A 17 12.35 -6.69 -32.29
C ASP A 17 11.81 -5.28 -32.15
N ALA A 18 12.29 -4.40 -33.04
CA ALA A 18 11.84 -3.02 -33.12
C ALA A 18 10.32 -3.04 -33.32
N HIS A 19 9.58 -2.83 -32.23
CA HIS A 19 8.13 -2.79 -32.26
C HIS A 19 7.73 -1.68 -33.23
N GLN A 20 6.97 -2.06 -34.26
CA GLN A 20 6.50 -1.11 -35.25
C GLN A 20 5.71 0.00 -34.54
N PRO A 21 5.89 1.27 -34.94
CA PRO A 21 5.13 2.38 -34.37
C PRO A 21 3.63 2.11 -34.49
N TYR A 22 2.94 2.17 -33.37
CA TYR A 22 1.51 1.91 -33.26
C TYR A 22 0.78 3.21 -32.92
N THR A 23 -0.30 3.50 -33.67
CA THR A 23 -1.18 4.64 -33.38
C THR A 23 -2.36 4.16 -32.54
N SER A 24 -2.63 4.84 -31.42
CA SER A 24 -3.78 4.52 -30.58
C SER A 24 -5.09 4.64 -31.35
N THR A 25 -5.93 3.61 -31.28
CA THR A 25 -7.26 3.62 -31.92
C THR A 25 -8.28 4.47 -31.19
N ILE A 26 -8.06 4.73 -29.89
CA ILE A 26 -8.94 5.51 -29.03
C ILE A 26 -8.79 7.02 -29.32
N TYR A 27 -7.60 7.43 -29.75
CA TYR A 27 -7.20 8.80 -29.98
C TYR A 27 -6.81 8.99 -31.45
N SER A 28 -7.82 9.00 -32.33
CA SER A 28 -7.64 9.11 -33.78
C SER A 28 -7.46 10.57 -34.22
N ALA A 29 -6.65 10.80 -35.27
CA ALA A 29 -6.29 12.12 -35.76
C ALA A 29 -7.49 13.05 -36.05
N GLY A 30 -7.70 14.03 -35.16
CA GLY A 30 -8.51 15.22 -35.37
C GLY A 30 -7.75 16.33 -36.07
N LYS A 31 -8.48 17.37 -36.49
CA LYS A 31 -7.94 18.47 -37.32
C LYS A 31 -7.06 19.45 -36.53
N GLU A 32 -7.05 19.38 -35.20
CA GLU A 32 -6.30 20.27 -34.29
C GLU A 32 -5.55 19.50 -33.18
N ASP A 33 -5.33 18.20 -33.38
CA ASP A 33 -4.72 17.35 -32.36
C ASP A 33 -3.20 17.50 -32.37
N ILE A 34 -2.63 17.57 -31.17
CA ILE A 34 -1.19 17.38 -30.99
C ILE A 34 -0.86 15.88 -31.01
N ILE A 35 0.26 15.55 -31.64
CA ILE A 35 0.80 14.19 -31.66
C ILE A 35 1.73 14.02 -30.46
N LEU A 36 1.38 13.13 -29.54
CA LEU A 36 2.26 12.68 -28.47
C LEU A 36 2.91 11.35 -28.87
N THR A 37 4.22 11.19 -28.63
CA THR A 37 4.94 9.94 -28.88
C THR A 37 5.63 9.46 -27.61
N THR A 38 5.30 8.26 -27.16
CA THR A 38 5.86 7.64 -25.95
C THR A 38 7.23 7.00 -26.19
N ILE A 39 7.90 6.55 -25.12
CA ILE A 39 9.24 5.94 -25.21
C ILE A 39 9.25 4.62 -25.99
N ASP A 40 8.11 3.91 -26.00
CA ASP A 40 7.83 2.69 -26.76
C ASP A 40 7.26 2.98 -28.17
N ASN A 41 7.38 4.24 -28.65
CA ASN A 41 6.94 4.71 -29.96
C ASN A 41 5.43 4.55 -30.24
N VAL A 42 4.61 4.54 -29.19
CA VAL A 42 3.14 4.62 -29.35
C VAL A 42 2.75 6.07 -29.55
N THR A 43 1.89 6.30 -30.55
CA THR A 43 1.46 7.64 -30.95
C THR A 43 0.02 7.90 -30.54
N PHE A 44 -0.23 9.05 -29.92
CA PHE A 44 -1.56 9.50 -29.48
C PHE A 44 -1.89 10.85 -30.13
N HIS A 45 -3.09 10.99 -30.68
CA HIS A 45 -3.61 12.28 -31.17
C HIS A 45 -4.55 12.86 -30.11
N VAL A 46 -4.14 13.94 -29.46
CA VAL A 46 -4.85 14.49 -28.30
C VAL A 46 -5.18 15.96 -28.54
N ASP A 47 -6.35 16.39 -28.08
CA ASP A 47 -6.72 17.82 -28.07
C ASP A 47 -5.73 18.61 -27.19
N GLN A 48 -5.06 19.58 -27.80
CA GLN A 48 -4.11 20.46 -27.12
C GLN A 48 -4.77 21.24 -25.98
N ALA A 49 -6.01 21.71 -26.15
CA ALA A 49 -6.74 22.45 -25.13
C ALA A 49 -6.99 21.60 -23.88
N LEU A 50 -7.29 20.32 -24.06
CA LEU A 50 -7.49 19.38 -22.96
C LEU A 50 -6.22 19.21 -22.11
N LEU A 51 -5.07 19.05 -22.76
CA LEU A 51 -3.77 18.94 -22.08
C LEU A 51 -3.37 20.24 -21.39
N ARG A 52 -3.62 21.40 -22.01
CA ARG A 52 -3.39 22.73 -21.37
C ARG A 52 -4.21 22.92 -20.11
N CYS A 53 -5.46 22.47 -20.13
CA CYS A 53 -6.37 22.60 -18.98
C CYS A 53 -6.02 21.64 -17.84
N SER A 54 -5.43 20.49 -18.14
CA SER A 54 -5.12 19.44 -17.16
C SER A 54 -3.69 19.47 -16.61
N SER A 55 -2.77 20.21 -17.25
CA SER A 55 -1.35 20.24 -16.89
C SER A 55 -0.73 21.63 -17.12
N HIS A 56 -0.08 22.16 -16.08
CA HIS A 56 0.70 23.40 -16.20
C HIS A 56 1.96 23.22 -17.05
N VAL A 57 2.58 22.03 -16.99
CA VAL A 57 3.74 21.67 -17.83
C VAL A 57 3.36 21.70 -19.31
N PHE A 58 2.29 21.03 -19.72
CA PHE A 58 1.84 21.07 -21.12
C PHE A 58 1.43 22.46 -21.55
N LYS A 59 0.75 23.23 -20.68
CA LYS A 59 0.46 24.64 -20.95
C LYS A 59 1.72 25.43 -21.30
N THR A 60 2.77 25.28 -20.49
CA THR A 60 4.05 25.99 -20.68
C THR A 60 4.79 25.52 -21.95
N ILE A 61 4.83 24.21 -22.22
CA ILE A 61 5.45 23.66 -23.44
C ILE A 61 4.79 24.28 -24.68
N PHE A 62 3.46 24.30 -24.69
CA PHE A 62 2.68 24.80 -25.83
C PHE A 62 2.61 26.31 -25.97
N GLU A 63 3.05 27.07 -24.98
CA GLU A 63 3.24 28.53 -25.08
C GLU A 63 4.61 28.88 -25.66
N ARG A 64 5.60 27.99 -25.53
CA ARG A 64 6.98 28.20 -26.00
C ARG A 64 7.24 27.67 -27.40
N GLU A 65 6.57 26.58 -27.78
CA GLU A 65 6.76 25.97 -29.09
C GLU A 65 5.91 26.70 -30.14
N ASP A 66 6.58 27.31 -31.13
CA ASP A 66 5.94 27.84 -32.33
C ASP A 66 5.22 26.71 -33.05
N LYS A 67 3.88 26.69 -33.02
CA LYS A 67 2.89 25.77 -33.66
C LYS A 67 3.44 24.68 -34.61
N GLY A 68 4.40 23.92 -34.15
CA GLY A 68 5.23 23.07 -34.98
C GLY A 68 4.59 21.72 -35.08
N THR A 69 4.56 21.16 -36.28
CA THR A 69 3.97 19.85 -36.56
C THR A 69 4.76 18.68 -35.96
N SER A 70 5.81 18.94 -35.19
CA SER A 70 6.67 17.90 -34.61
C SER A 70 5.96 17.21 -33.44
N PRO A 71 5.92 15.87 -33.42
CA PRO A 71 5.39 15.13 -32.28
C PRO A 71 6.12 15.46 -30.97
N LEU A 72 5.36 15.69 -29.91
CA LEU A 72 5.89 15.90 -28.57
C LEU A 72 6.25 14.54 -27.95
N LYS A 73 7.52 14.36 -27.61
CA LYS A 73 7.98 13.13 -26.95
C LYS A 73 7.60 13.13 -25.46
N ILE A 74 7.01 12.03 -25.01
CA ILE A 74 6.57 11.82 -23.63
C ILE A 74 7.41 10.72 -22.99
N GLU A 75 7.94 10.98 -21.81
CA GLU A 75 8.74 10.03 -21.03
C GLU A 75 7.83 9.13 -20.18
N ALA A 76 6.98 8.37 -20.86
CA ALA A 76 6.10 7.35 -20.30
C ALA A 76 5.87 6.26 -21.34
N GLU A 77 5.48 5.06 -20.90
CA GLU A 77 5.03 3.98 -21.79
C GLU A 77 3.62 4.26 -22.33
N GLY A 78 3.30 3.69 -23.49
CA GLY A 78 2.01 3.82 -24.16
C GLY A 78 0.83 3.46 -23.26
N ALA A 79 0.92 2.32 -22.56
CA ALA A 79 -0.14 1.88 -21.65
C ALA A 79 -0.38 2.89 -20.51
N THR A 80 0.69 3.40 -19.89
CA THR A 80 0.58 4.40 -18.80
C THR A 80 -0.01 5.71 -19.32
N LEU A 81 0.46 6.21 -20.46
CA LEU A 81 -0.08 7.44 -21.05
C LEU A 81 -1.55 7.27 -21.45
N GLY A 82 -1.95 6.12 -21.99
CA GLY A 82 -3.34 5.84 -22.34
C GLY A 82 -4.29 5.96 -21.14
N HIS A 83 -3.91 5.38 -19.99
CA HIS A 83 -4.66 5.50 -18.74
C HIS A 83 -4.70 6.95 -18.23
N LEU A 84 -3.56 7.65 -18.26
CA LEU A 84 -3.44 9.05 -17.87
C LEU A 84 -4.39 9.95 -18.70
N LEU A 85 -4.44 9.72 -20.01
CA LEU A 85 -5.30 10.46 -20.93
C LEU A 85 -6.79 10.14 -20.69
N ALA A 86 -7.13 8.90 -20.34
CA ALA A 86 -8.50 8.52 -20.00
C ALA A 86 -9.02 9.28 -18.77
N PHE A 87 -8.17 9.59 -17.78
CA PHE A 87 -8.55 10.39 -16.62
C PHE A 87 -8.89 11.85 -16.93
N VAL A 88 -8.29 12.43 -17.97
CA VAL A 88 -8.54 13.84 -18.34
C VAL A 88 -9.65 13.97 -19.37
N HIS A 89 -9.94 12.93 -20.12
CA HIS A 89 -10.93 13.00 -21.19
C HIS A 89 -12.36 13.02 -20.64
N PRO A 90 -13.18 14.05 -20.96
CA PRO A 90 -14.47 14.27 -20.31
C PRO A 90 -15.50 13.18 -20.58
N ASN A 91 -15.39 12.49 -21.72
CA ASN A 91 -16.34 11.46 -22.14
C ASN A 91 -15.84 10.04 -21.91
N MET A 92 -14.66 9.85 -21.30
CA MET A 92 -14.16 8.52 -20.97
C MET A 92 -14.43 8.20 -19.50
N PRO A 93 -14.81 6.95 -19.18
CA PRO A 93 -14.85 6.52 -17.80
C PRO A 93 -13.43 6.53 -17.22
N SER A 94 -13.31 6.79 -15.92
CA SER A 94 -12.05 6.60 -15.20
C SER A 94 -11.55 5.17 -15.43
N PRO A 95 -10.29 4.98 -15.83
CA PRO A 95 -9.80 3.65 -16.14
C PRO A 95 -9.74 2.79 -14.87
N LEU A 96 -10.00 1.49 -15.04
CA LEU A 96 -9.81 0.52 -13.97
C LEU A 96 -8.31 0.32 -13.75
N ILE A 97 -7.86 0.47 -12.51
CA ILE A 97 -6.47 0.18 -12.12
C ILE A 97 -6.51 -0.97 -11.11
N ASP A 98 -6.08 -2.14 -11.54
CA ASP A 98 -6.06 -3.39 -10.78
C ASP A 98 -4.65 -3.82 -10.36
N ASP A 99 -3.62 -3.21 -10.94
CA ASP A 99 -2.21 -3.46 -10.67
C ASP A 99 -1.52 -2.26 -10.00
N MET A 100 -0.69 -2.58 -9.01
CA MET A 100 0.06 -1.62 -8.22
C MET A 100 1.18 -0.95 -9.02
N GLN A 101 1.84 -1.66 -9.94
CA GLN A 101 2.92 -1.07 -10.74
C GLN A 101 2.38 0.02 -11.68
N THR A 102 1.24 -0.24 -12.30
CA THR A 102 0.49 0.70 -13.14
C THR A 102 0.08 1.93 -12.34
N LEU A 103 -0.44 1.74 -11.13
CA LEU A 103 -0.81 2.84 -10.23
C LEU A 103 0.40 3.75 -9.94
N VAL A 104 1.55 3.17 -9.63
CA VAL A 104 2.80 3.90 -9.35
C VAL A 104 3.31 4.63 -10.59
N ALA A 105 3.29 3.97 -11.75
CA ALA A 105 3.66 4.59 -13.02
C ALA A 105 2.78 5.81 -13.31
N LEU A 106 1.48 5.70 -13.06
CA LEU A 106 0.54 6.81 -13.19
C LEU A 106 0.83 7.95 -12.22
N PHE A 107 1.11 7.67 -10.94
CA PHE A 107 1.52 8.70 -9.99
C PHE A 107 2.80 9.42 -10.45
N ARG A 108 3.81 8.68 -10.95
CA ARG A 108 5.06 9.26 -11.47
C ARG A 108 4.81 10.20 -12.64
N VAL A 109 4.05 9.74 -13.63
CA VAL A 109 3.76 10.51 -14.85
C VAL A 109 2.87 11.70 -14.52
N ALA A 110 1.80 11.51 -13.73
CA ALA A 110 0.92 12.60 -13.32
C ALA A 110 1.67 13.67 -12.52
N LYS A 111 2.57 13.28 -11.61
CA LYS A 111 3.39 14.24 -10.86
C LYS A 111 4.38 14.98 -11.77
N ARG A 112 5.05 14.25 -12.66
CA ARG A 112 6.03 14.81 -13.61
C ARG A 112 5.41 15.88 -14.53
N TYR A 113 4.20 15.64 -14.99
CA TYR A 113 3.48 16.57 -15.86
C TYR A 113 2.52 17.48 -15.08
N GLU A 114 2.64 17.57 -13.74
CA GLU A 114 1.83 18.46 -12.89
C GLU A 114 0.31 18.36 -13.15
N MET A 115 -0.18 17.13 -13.24
CA MET A 115 -1.59 16.82 -13.51
C MET A 115 -2.37 16.61 -12.20
N GLU A 116 -2.57 17.70 -11.46
CA GLU A 116 -3.18 17.67 -10.11
C GLU A 116 -4.57 17.00 -10.09
N GLY A 117 -5.38 17.20 -11.13
CA GLY A 117 -6.69 16.54 -11.26
C GLY A 117 -6.58 15.02 -11.39
N VAL A 118 -5.51 14.52 -12.02
CA VAL A 118 -5.24 13.07 -12.11
C VAL A 118 -4.69 12.56 -10.79
N LEU A 119 -3.76 13.28 -10.16
CA LEU A 119 -3.24 12.92 -8.82
C LEU A 119 -4.36 12.80 -7.78
N TYR A 120 -5.33 13.72 -7.81
CA TYR A 120 -6.51 13.64 -6.95
C TYR A 120 -7.34 12.36 -7.19
N GLN A 121 -7.56 12.00 -8.45
CA GLN A 121 -8.29 10.77 -8.79
C GLN A 121 -7.52 9.51 -8.38
N LEU A 122 -6.20 9.46 -8.59
CA LEU A 122 -5.35 8.35 -8.16
C LEU A 122 -5.36 8.16 -6.64
N ARG A 123 -5.32 9.26 -5.88
CA ARG A 123 -5.44 9.24 -4.41
C ARG A 123 -6.79 8.68 -3.96
N LYS A 124 -7.87 9.03 -4.66
CA LYS A 124 -9.21 8.51 -4.40
C LYS A 124 -9.27 6.99 -4.59
N ILE A 125 -8.62 6.47 -5.64
CA ILE A 125 -8.50 5.02 -5.88
C ILE A 125 -7.83 4.30 -4.70
N LEU A 126 -6.87 4.92 -4.01
CA LEU A 126 -6.23 4.31 -2.83
C LEU A 126 -7.20 4.06 -1.66
N LEU A 127 -8.26 4.86 -1.57
CA LEU A 127 -9.16 4.94 -0.42
C LEU A 127 -10.52 4.29 -0.66
N GLU A 128 -10.94 4.18 -1.92
CA GLU A 128 -12.27 3.70 -2.27
C GLU A 128 -12.39 2.17 -2.22
N ILE A 129 -13.59 1.74 -1.86
CA ILE A 129 -14.03 0.36 -2.00
C ILE A 129 -14.45 0.18 -3.45
N SER A 130 -13.96 -0.87 -4.11
CA SER A 130 -14.42 -1.23 -5.46
C SER A 130 -15.25 -2.51 -5.41
N VAL A 131 -16.06 -2.71 -6.45
CA VAL A 131 -16.83 -3.94 -6.65
C VAL A 131 -16.40 -4.52 -7.99
N VAL A 132 -15.84 -5.73 -7.96
CA VAL A 132 -15.39 -6.47 -9.14
C VAL A 132 -16.11 -7.80 -9.15
N ASP A 133 -16.90 -8.08 -10.19
CA ASP A 133 -17.69 -9.32 -10.32
C ASP A 133 -18.56 -9.63 -9.08
N ASP A 134 -19.30 -8.62 -8.59
CA ASP A 134 -20.13 -8.67 -7.37
C ASP A 134 -19.35 -8.93 -6.06
N VAL A 135 -18.02 -8.92 -6.10
CA VAL A 135 -17.17 -9.03 -4.91
C VAL A 135 -16.74 -7.65 -4.44
N VAL A 136 -17.03 -7.33 -3.18
CA VAL A 136 -16.55 -6.11 -2.53
C VAL A 136 -15.05 -6.24 -2.27
N VAL A 137 -14.26 -5.45 -2.99
CA VAL A 137 -12.81 -5.38 -2.84
C VAL A 137 -12.47 -4.25 -1.88
N PRO A 138 -11.76 -4.53 -0.77
CA PRO A 138 -11.38 -3.49 0.17
C PRO A 138 -10.39 -2.50 -0.45
N PRO A 139 -10.28 -1.29 0.12
CA PRO A 139 -9.36 -0.27 -0.38
C PRO A 139 -7.91 -0.75 -0.35
N TRP A 140 -7.08 -0.20 -1.25
CA TRP A 140 -5.69 -0.59 -1.39
C TRP A 140 -4.89 -0.46 -0.08
N TYR A 141 -5.11 0.60 0.71
CA TYR A 141 -4.39 0.79 1.97
C TYR A 141 -4.66 -0.31 3.02
N LYS A 142 -5.71 -1.13 2.85
CA LYS A 142 -5.98 -2.30 3.69
C LYS A 142 -5.42 -3.60 3.11
N ARG A 143 -5.40 -3.71 1.78
CA ARG A 143 -4.92 -4.90 1.05
C ARG A 143 -3.40 -5.01 1.12
N GLU A 144 -2.73 -3.89 0.84
CA GLU A 144 -1.28 -3.81 0.72
C GLU A 144 -0.76 -2.57 1.46
N PRO A 145 -0.93 -2.52 2.80
CA PRO A 145 -0.70 -1.31 3.57
C PRO A 145 0.74 -0.80 3.47
N LEU A 146 1.74 -1.68 3.43
CA LEU A 146 3.13 -1.25 3.34
C LEU A 146 3.47 -0.69 1.95
N ALA A 147 2.97 -1.32 0.88
CA ALA A 147 3.13 -0.80 -0.48
C ALA A 147 2.50 0.59 -0.60
N ILE A 148 1.25 0.75 -0.13
CA ILE A 148 0.58 2.06 -0.14
C ILE A 148 1.28 3.07 0.76
N PHE A 149 1.81 2.66 1.91
CA PHE A 149 2.58 3.57 2.75
C PHE A 149 3.80 4.13 2.01
N ILE A 150 4.56 3.26 1.31
CA ILE A 150 5.73 3.65 0.51
C ILE A 150 5.32 4.61 -0.62
N VAL A 151 4.31 4.23 -1.42
CA VAL A 151 3.85 5.02 -2.57
C VAL A 151 3.29 6.36 -2.10
N ALA A 152 2.34 6.35 -1.17
CA ALA A 152 1.73 7.58 -0.67
C ALA A 152 2.78 8.51 -0.05
N HIS A 153 3.78 7.95 0.64
CA HIS A 153 4.85 8.76 1.22
C HIS A 153 5.73 9.39 0.14
N ALA A 154 6.13 8.63 -0.88
CA ALA A 154 6.93 9.13 -1.99
C ALA A 154 6.24 10.24 -2.81
N PHE A 155 4.91 10.30 -2.79
CA PHE A 155 4.10 11.31 -3.50
C PHE A 155 3.43 12.34 -2.58
N ASP A 156 3.90 12.51 -1.33
CA ASP A 156 3.36 13.50 -0.38
C ASP A 156 1.84 13.35 -0.09
N CYS A 157 1.31 12.15 -0.24
CA CYS A 157 -0.10 11.83 0.03
C CYS A 157 -0.29 11.56 1.53
N VAL A 158 -0.16 12.61 2.35
CA VAL A 158 -0.12 12.55 3.82
C VAL A 158 -1.27 11.76 4.45
N THR A 159 -2.50 11.96 3.96
CA THR A 159 -3.70 11.30 4.49
C THR A 159 -3.63 9.79 4.25
N GLU A 160 -3.30 9.41 3.02
CA GLU A 160 -3.21 8.04 2.54
C GLU A 160 -2.03 7.32 3.22
N SER A 161 -0.87 7.97 3.35
CA SER A 161 0.28 7.46 4.09
C SER A 161 -0.09 7.16 5.54
N ARG A 162 -0.85 8.05 6.20
CA ARG A 162 -1.25 7.84 7.60
C ARG A 162 -2.20 6.66 7.73
N LEU A 163 -3.19 6.52 6.84
CA LEU A 163 -4.11 5.39 6.85
C LEU A 163 -3.38 4.07 6.62
N ALA A 164 -2.48 4.03 5.63
CA ALA A 164 -1.68 2.86 5.32
C ALA A 164 -0.72 2.49 6.46
N LEU A 165 -0.09 3.49 7.10
CA LEU A 165 0.76 3.28 8.28
C LEU A 165 -0.02 2.65 9.42
N ARG A 166 -1.25 3.11 9.69
CA ARG A 166 -2.11 2.49 10.74
C ARG A 166 -2.37 1.02 10.45
N GLU A 167 -2.69 0.68 9.21
CA GLU A 167 -2.89 -0.71 8.80
C GLU A 167 -1.60 -1.54 8.88
N CYS A 168 -0.42 -0.95 8.62
CA CYS A 168 0.88 -1.61 8.86
C CYS A 168 1.12 -1.99 10.32
N LEU A 169 0.47 -1.31 11.27
CA LEU A 169 0.56 -1.64 12.71
C LEU A 169 -0.37 -2.78 13.12
N LYS A 170 -1.16 -3.33 12.19
CA LYS A 170 -2.11 -4.42 12.39
C LYS A 170 -1.59 -5.68 11.69
N GLY A 171 -2.03 -6.85 12.13
CA GLY A 171 -1.72 -8.11 11.47
C GLY A 171 -0.22 -8.46 11.40
N PRO A 172 0.10 -9.60 10.75
CA PRO A 172 1.46 -10.09 10.61
C PRO A 172 2.28 -9.20 9.66
N LEU A 173 3.47 -8.78 10.11
CA LEU A 173 4.35 -7.90 9.33
C LEU A 173 4.86 -8.58 8.06
N GLU A 174 5.04 -9.91 8.11
CA GLU A 174 5.51 -10.72 6.99
C GLU A 174 4.56 -10.63 5.79
N ALA A 175 3.24 -10.59 6.03
CA ALA A 175 2.24 -10.42 4.98
C ALA A 175 2.35 -9.05 4.32
N HIS A 176 2.59 -8.00 5.11
CA HIS A 176 2.78 -6.64 4.61
C HIS A 176 4.05 -6.51 3.78
N ILE A 177 5.14 -7.15 4.21
CA ILE A 177 6.41 -7.20 3.46
C ILE A 177 6.22 -7.95 2.15
N ALA A 178 5.51 -9.10 2.17
CA ALA A 178 5.23 -9.86 0.96
C ALA A 178 4.44 -9.04 -0.09
N GLY A 179 3.45 -8.27 0.36
CA GLY A 179 2.68 -7.36 -0.50
C GLY A 179 3.49 -6.17 -1.04
N ALA A 180 4.62 -5.83 -0.43
CA ALA A 180 5.50 -4.74 -0.86
C ALA A 180 6.76 -5.20 -1.60
N THR A 181 6.83 -6.47 -2.03
CA THR A 181 8.05 -7.05 -2.64
C THR A 181 8.50 -6.40 -3.95
N SER A 182 7.59 -5.74 -4.67
CA SER A 182 7.89 -4.97 -5.88
C SER A 182 8.51 -3.60 -5.60
N PHE A 183 8.64 -3.21 -4.34
CA PHE A 183 9.11 -1.90 -3.91
C PHE A 183 10.44 -1.98 -3.17
N GLU A 184 11.28 -0.97 -3.38
CA GLU A 184 12.40 -0.70 -2.49
C GLU A 184 11.88 -0.05 -1.21
N ILE A 185 12.01 -0.77 -0.09
CA ILE A 185 11.55 -0.30 1.21
C ILE A 185 12.68 0.51 1.86
N SER A 186 12.48 1.82 1.98
CA SER A 186 13.42 2.69 2.72
C SER A 186 13.59 2.19 4.16
N VAL A 187 14.84 2.20 4.63
CA VAL A 187 15.20 1.81 6.01
C VAL A 187 14.50 2.71 7.02
N GLU A 188 14.34 4.00 6.71
CA GLU A 188 13.64 4.97 7.54
C GLU A 188 12.15 4.62 7.70
N LEU A 189 11.48 4.24 6.61
CA LEU A 189 10.07 3.85 6.62
C LEU A 189 9.87 2.55 7.41
N MET A 190 10.68 1.52 7.12
CA MET A 190 10.59 0.26 7.85
C MET A 190 10.95 0.44 9.33
N GLY A 191 11.99 1.22 9.63
CA GLY A 191 12.38 1.56 10.99
C GLY A 191 11.26 2.26 11.77
N ALA A 192 10.51 3.15 11.12
CA ALA A 192 9.33 3.79 11.72
C ALA A 192 8.21 2.78 12.00
N VAL A 193 7.89 1.89 11.06
CA VAL A 193 6.89 0.83 11.25
C VAL A 193 7.28 -0.09 12.40
N LEU A 194 8.53 -0.59 12.43
CA LEU A 194 9.02 -1.48 13.48
C LEU A 194 8.98 -0.82 14.86
N ARG A 195 9.42 0.44 14.97
CA ARG A 195 9.37 1.19 16.23
C ARG A 195 7.94 1.36 16.74
N LEU A 196 7.02 1.80 15.88
CA LEU A 196 5.61 2.00 16.26
C LEU A 196 4.93 0.67 16.64
N ARG A 197 5.28 -0.43 15.96
CA ARG A 197 4.80 -1.78 16.32
C ARG A 197 5.32 -2.21 17.70
N GLN A 198 6.59 -1.93 18.00
CA GLN A 198 7.19 -2.21 19.31
C GLN A 198 6.53 -1.37 20.42
N GLU A 199 6.35 -0.07 20.22
CA GLU A 199 5.67 0.82 21.17
C GLU A 199 4.24 0.31 21.45
N ARG A 200 3.51 -0.10 20.41
CA ARG A 200 2.16 -0.68 20.54
C ARG A 200 2.18 -1.99 21.34
N LEU A 201 3.15 -2.87 21.09
CA LEU A 201 3.31 -4.12 21.83
C LEU A 201 3.57 -3.85 23.32
N GLU A 202 4.44 -2.90 23.64
CA GLU A 202 4.78 -2.52 25.01
C GLU A 202 3.57 -1.95 25.75
N GLN A 203 2.78 -1.09 25.10
CA GLN A 203 1.54 -0.56 25.67
C GLN A 203 0.53 -1.67 25.97
N LEU A 204 0.34 -2.60 25.04
CA LEU A 204 -0.55 -3.74 25.22
C LEU A 204 -0.05 -4.68 26.32
N ALA A 205 1.26 -4.92 26.40
CA ALA A 205 1.86 -5.71 27.47
C ALA A 205 1.68 -5.03 28.83
N MET A 206 1.87 -3.70 28.94
CA MET A 206 1.61 -2.94 30.17
C MET A 206 0.15 -3.05 30.61
N LYS A 207 -0.79 -2.91 29.67
CA LYS A 207 -2.22 -3.10 29.92
C LYS A 207 -2.53 -4.51 30.41
N LEU A 208 -1.97 -5.53 29.76
CA LEU A 208 -2.10 -6.93 30.19
C LEU A 208 -1.53 -7.15 31.61
N ASN A 209 -0.42 -6.51 31.95
CA ASN A 209 0.20 -6.62 33.28
C ASN A 209 -0.59 -5.88 34.38
N SER A 210 -1.32 -4.84 34.01
CA SER A 210 -2.14 -4.05 34.94
C SER A 210 -3.42 -4.76 35.38
N ILE A 211 -3.92 -5.67 34.54
CA ILE A 211 -5.05 -6.53 34.90
C ILE A 211 -4.51 -7.57 35.88
N GLY A 212 -4.83 -7.35 37.16
CA GLY A 212 -4.22 -8.03 38.30
C GLY A 212 -4.29 -9.56 38.27
N SER A 213 -3.65 -10.19 39.27
CA SER A 213 -3.55 -11.64 39.37
C SER A 213 -4.90 -12.34 39.20
N PHE A 214 -4.89 -13.43 38.43
CA PHE A 214 -6.03 -14.33 38.25
C PHE A 214 -6.65 -14.74 39.58
N VAL A 215 -7.97 -14.81 39.63
CA VAL A 215 -8.69 -15.50 40.72
C VAL A 215 -8.49 -17.00 40.53
N ALA A 216 -7.48 -17.53 41.21
CA ALA A 216 -7.24 -18.95 41.38
C ALA A 216 -7.04 -19.24 42.87
N PRO A 217 -7.21 -20.49 43.32
CA PRO A 217 -6.77 -20.89 44.65
C PRO A 217 -5.29 -20.51 44.80
N ARG A 218 -4.98 -19.56 45.70
CA ARG A 218 -3.64 -18.94 45.84
C ARG A 218 -2.51 -19.94 46.10
N SER A 219 -2.83 -21.20 46.39
CA SER A 219 -1.91 -22.30 46.68
C SER A 219 -1.76 -23.33 45.56
N CYS A 220 -2.52 -23.26 44.45
CA CYS A 220 -2.41 -24.27 43.40
C CYS A 220 -1.27 -23.94 42.41
N PHE A 221 -0.17 -24.68 42.49
CA PHE A 221 0.96 -24.57 41.56
C PHE A 221 0.55 -24.66 40.08
N HIS A 222 -0.34 -25.61 39.74
CA HIS A 222 -0.82 -25.79 38.37
C HIS A 222 -1.58 -24.57 37.83
N CYS A 223 -2.31 -23.84 38.68
CA CYS A 223 -2.97 -22.60 38.25
C CYS A 223 -1.95 -21.53 37.85
N GLY A 224 -0.87 -21.40 38.61
CA GLY A 224 0.24 -20.48 38.29
C GLY A 224 0.91 -20.82 36.96
N VAL A 225 1.18 -22.10 36.71
CA VAL A 225 1.77 -22.57 35.44
C VAL A 225 0.84 -22.33 34.26
N THR A 226 -0.44 -22.73 34.36
CA THR A 226 -1.44 -22.51 33.30
C THR A 226 -1.60 -21.02 32.98
N HIS A 227 -1.63 -20.17 34.01
CA HIS A 227 -1.67 -18.72 33.83
C HIS A 227 -0.42 -18.19 33.11
N GLY A 228 0.79 -18.61 33.54
CA GLY A 228 2.03 -18.22 32.89
C GLY A 228 2.10 -18.63 31.42
N GLN A 229 1.67 -19.84 31.09
CA GLN A 229 1.58 -20.34 29.72
C GLN A 229 0.59 -19.53 28.88
N TRP A 230 -0.63 -19.30 29.39
CA TRP A 230 -1.61 -18.47 28.70
C TRP A 230 -1.09 -17.08 28.41
N ARG A 231 -0.44 -16.44 29.39
CA ARG A 231 0.12 -15.11 29.24
C ARG A 231 1.22 -15.08 28.18
N LEU A 232 2.11 -16.07 28.17
CA LEU A 232 3.16 -16.18 27.16
C LEU A 232 2.57 -16.33 25.75
N THR A 233 1.60 -17.24 25.59
CA THR A 233 0.90 -17.45 24.32
C THR A 233 0.19 -16.17 23.86
N LEU A 234 -0.45 -15.45 24.77
CA LEU A 234 -1.14 -14.21 24.46
C LEU A 234 -0.16 -13.11 24.01
N LEU A 235 0.98 -12.96 24.69
CA LEU A 235 2.03 -12.02 24.28
C LEU A 235 2.60 -12.36 22.90
N GLN A 236 2.80 -13.64 22.60
CA GLN A 236 3.24 -14.10 21.27
C GLN A 236 2.18 -13.77 20.20
N LYS A 237 0.90 -14.03 20.47
CA LYS A 237 -0.20 -13.66 19.56
C LYS A 237 -0.30 -12.14 19.38
N LEU A 238 -0.14 -11.37 20.44
CA LEU A 238 -0.11 -9.90 20.39
C LEU A 238 1.05 -9.41 19.53
N GLN A 239 2.23 -10.01 19.62
CA GLN A 239 3.39 -9.66 18.80
C GLN A 239 3.12 -9.89 17.30
N LEU A 240 2.41 -10.95 16.96
CA LEU A 240 2.06 -11.29 15.58
C LEU A 240 0.96 -10.39 15.01
N HIS A 241 -0.12 -10.17 15.76
CA HIS A 241 -1.34 -9.52 15.24
C HIS A 241 -1.49 -8.04 15.62
N LEU A 242 -0.98 -7.64 16.79
CA LEU A 242 -1.10 -6.31 17.40
C LEU A 242 -2.53 -5.74 17.49
N GLN A 243 -3.56 -6.55 17.23
CA GLN A 243 -4.97 -6.18 17.23
C GLN A 243 -5.70 -6.91 18.37
N PRO A 244 -6.08 -6.20 19.46
CA PRO A 244 -6.81 -6.83 20.57
C PRO A 244 -8.16 -7.42 20.17
N SER A 245 -8.79 -6.88 19.13
CA SER A 245 -10.06 -7.36 18.58
C SER A 245 -9.98 -8.79 18.05
N GLU A 246 -8.86 -9.18 17.45
CA GLU A 246 -8.61 -10.54 16.94
C GLU A 246 -8.40 -11.55 18.09
N LEU A 247 -8.01 -11.05 19.27
CA LEU A 247 -7.72 -11.85 20.46
C LEU A 247 -8.88 -11.87 21.45
N ARG A 248 -10.07 -11.36 21.09
CA ARG A 248 -11.23 -11.31 22.00
C ARG A 248 -11.50 -12.66 22.69
N ASN A 249 -11.53 -13.74 21.91
CA ASN A 249 -11.78 -15.09 22.42
C ASN A 249 -10.67 -15.60 23.34
N ASP A 250 -9.41 -15.26 23.04
CA ASP A 250 -8.25 -15.62 23.86
C ASP A 250 -8.19 -14.84 25.17
N LEU A 251 -8.68 -13.59 25.15
CA LEU A 251 -8.65 -12.65 26.26
C LEU A 251 -9.79 -12.89 27.27
N SER A 252 -10.99 -13.24 26.80
CA SER A 252 -12.19 -13.41 27.64
C SER A 252 -12.48 -14.86 28.06
N GLY A 253 -11.53 -15.79 27.89
CA GLY A 253 -11.70 -17.21 28.16
C GLY A 253 -11.47 -17.62 29.63
N SER A 254 -12.01 -18.79 29.99
CA SER A 254 -11.64 -19.54 31.20
C SER A 254 -10.76 -20.72 30.84
N LEU A 255 -9.70 -20.95 31.61
CA LEU A 255 -8.82 -22.10 31.44
C LEU A 255 -9.04 -23.10 32.57
N ILE A 256 -8.74 -24.37 32.34
CA ILE A 256 -8.76 -25.41 33.38
C ILE A 256 -7.32 -25.85 33.61
N CYS A 257 -6.85 -25.76 34.86
CA CYS A 257 -5.51 -26.24 35.20
C CYS A 257 -5.48 -27.78 35.29
N ALA A 258 -4.29 -28.37 35.33
CA ALA A 258 -4.15 -29.83 35.41
C ALA A 258 -4.81 -30.49 36.65
N ALA A 259 -5.10 -29.71 37.69
CA ALA A 259 -5.82 -30.15 38.89
C ALA A 259 -7.35 -29.92 38.81
N GLY A 260 -7.88 -29.51 37.65
CA GLY A 260 -9.31 -29.29 37.44
C GLY A 260 -9.85 -27.93 37.94
N HIS A 261 -9.01 -27.03 38.43
CA HIS A 261 -9.44 -25.69 38.84
C HIS A 261 -9.66 -24.79 37.62
N ALA A 262 -10.73 -24.01 37.65
CA ALA A 262 -10.94 -22.94 36.67
C ALA A 262 -10.05 -21.72 36.98
N VAL A 263 -9.44 -21.17 35.95
CA VAL A 263 -8.52 -20.03 35.96
C VAL A 263 -9.15 -18.97 35.05
N TYR A 264 -9.66 -17.89 35.62
CA TYR A 264 -10.44 -16.87 34.89
C TYR A 264 -9.62 -15.61 34.63
N SER A 265 -9.63 -15.17 33.37
CA SER A 265 -9.15 -13.85 32.99
C SER A 265 -10.15 -12.78 33.45
N HIS A 266 -9.67 -11.72 34.09
CA HIS A 266 -10.49 -10.55 34.43
C HIS A 266 -10.67 -9.57 33.26
N ILE A 267 -10.17 -9.92 32.07
CA ILE A 267 -10.26 -9.06 30.90
C ILE A 267 -11.69 -9.16 30.35
N SER A 268 -12.52 -8.19 30.70
CA SER A 268 -13.85 -8.08 30.11
C SER A 268 -13.77 -7.59 28.67
N LEU A 269 -14.80 -7.89 27.86
CA LEU A 269 -14.91 -7.35 26.50
C LEU A 269 -14.86 -5.82 26.50
N ALA A 270 -15.44 -5.16 27.52
CA ALA A 270 -15.37 -3.71 27.68
C ALA A 270 -13.94 -3.20 27.86
N ASN A 271 -13.06 -3.94 28.55
CA ASN A 271 -11.65 -3.58 28.64
C ASN A 271 -10.98 -3.63 27.26
N ILE A 272 -11.27 -4.68 26.47
CA ILE A 272 -10.72 -4.84 25.12
C ILE A 272 -11.20 -3.70 24.21
N ASP A 273 -12.49 -3.40 24.23
CA ASP A 273 -13.07 -2.30 23.46
C ASP A 273 -12.42 -0.95 23.83
N THR A 274 -12.22 -0.71 25.12
CA THR A 274 -11.50 0.47 25.61
C THR A 274 -10.08 0.53 25.07
N TRP A 275 -9.34 -0.59 25.09
CA TRP A 275 -7.97 -0.65 24.55
C TRP A 275 -7.94 -0.38 23.05
N VAL A 276 -8.89 -0.92 22.29
CA VAL A 276 -9.00 -0.68 20.84
C VAL A 276 -9.29 0.81 20.57
N CYS A 277 -10.21 1.42 21.31
CA CYS A 277 -10.51 2.85 21.19
C CYS A 277 -9.28 3.73 21.48
N GLU A 278 -8.56 3.46 22.57
CA GLU A 278 -7.34 4.20 22.92
C GLU A 278 -6.24 4.08 21.85
N LEU A 279 -6.01 2.86 21.33
CA LEU A 279 -5.04 2.65 20.25
C LEU A 279 -5.44 3.39 18.98
N ASN A 280 -6.72 3.34 18.58
CA ASN A 280 -7.20 4.08 17.42
C ASN A 280 -7.02 5.59 17.59
N GLN A 281 -7.25 6.13 18.80
CA GLN A 281 -7.06 7.55 19.08
C GLN A 281 -5.58 7.96 19.03
N GLN A 282 -4.67 7.14 19.54
CA GLN A 282 -3.22 7.39 19.42
C GLN A 282 -2.75 7.32 17.97
N GLU A 283 -3.30 6.36 17.21
CA GLU A 283 -3.06 6.18 15.79
C GLU A 283 -3.46 7.41 14.95
N GLU A 284 -4.38 8.24 15.45
CA GLU A 284 -4.78 9.49 14.80
C GLU A 284 -3.66 10.51 14.66
N GLN A 285 -2.73 10.48 15.61
CA GLN A 285 -1.67 11.47 15.77
C GLN A 285 -0.28 10.92 15.46
N LEU A 286 -0.19 9.78 14.76
CA LEU A 286 1.09 9.16 14.44
C LEU A 286 1.99 10.12 13.66
N PRO A 287 3.25 10.30 14.11
CA PRO A 287 4.22 11.07 13.36
C PRO A 287 4.57 10.31 12.08
N LEU A 288 4.41 10.97 10.93
CA LEU A 288 4.96 10.44 9.69
C LEU A 288 6.48 10.66 9.69
N PRO A 289 7.27 9.70 9.16
CA PRO A 289 8.67 9.94 8.84
C PRO A 289 8.80 11.22 8.01
N LYS A 290 9.86 12.00 8.24
CA LYS A 290 10.12 13.15 7.38
C LYS A 290 10.70 12.63 6.07
N LEU A 291 10.18 13.10 4.94
CA LEU A 291 10.85 12.93 3.67
C LEU A 291 12.20 13.65 3.77
N ASN A 292 13.28 12.92 3.56
CA ASN A 292 14.55 13.56 3.29
C ASN A 292 14.47 14.08 1.84
N PRO A 293 14.55 15.40 1.63
CA PRO A 293 14.54 15.97 0.29
C PRO A 293 15.78 15.59 -0.52
#